data_AF-A0A940FVM9-F1
#
_entry.id   AF-A0A940FVM9-F1
#
_cell.length_a   1.000
_cell.length_b   1.000
_cell.length_c   1.000
_cell.angle_alpha   90.00
_cell.angle_beta   90.00
_cell.angle_gamma   90.00
#
_symmetry.space_group_name_H-M   'P 1'
#
loop_
_entity.id
_entity.type
_entity.pdbx_description
1 polymer ?
#
loop_
_entity_poly.entity_id
_entity_poly.type
_entity_poly.pdbx_seq_one_letter_code
_entity_poly.pdbx_strand_id
1 'polypeptide(L)'
;GHTPLLRLRRASELTGCEILAKVESVNPGGSIKDRTALGLLLDAERRGLLRAGGMIVEGTAGNTGIGLALLGSSRGYRTIITMPQTQSREKIDALRVTGADVRLVPAVPYANPEHYAHQARRLAEAMNADDPGSAWFANQFDNTANRDFHEATTGVEIWEQTAGRIDGFVCATGTGSSLPRRNAGLNSLA
;
A
#
# COMPACT_ATOMS: atom_id res chain seq x y z
N GLY A 1 6.39 2.25 -9.75
CA GLY A 1 7.78 2.31 -9.27
C GLY A 1 8.58 3.28 -10.11
N HIS A 2 9.88 3.41 -9.86
CA HIS A 2 10.80 4.29 -10.61
C HIS A 2 10.29 5.73 -10.77
N THR A 3 9.68 6.25 -9.71
CA THR A 3 9.08 7.59 -9.71
C THR A 3 10.18 8.66 -9.65
N PRO A 4 9.98 9.84 -10.23
CA PRO A 4 11.01 10.87 -10.26
C PRO A 4 11.23 11.52 -8.88
N LEU A 5 12.43 12.07 -8.68
CA LEU A 5 12.70 13.08 -7.65
C LEU A 5 12.57 14.46 -8.27
N LEU A 6 11.72 15.31 -7.70
CA LEU A 6 11.57 16.70 -8.11
C LEU A 6 12.07 17.65 -7.04
N ARG A 7 12.85 18.65 -7.44
CA ARG A 7 13.35 19.68 -6.53
C ARG A 7 12.22 20.59 -6.08
N LEU A 8 12.04 20.71 -4.76
CA LEU A 8 11.14 21.67 -4.15
C LEU A 8 11.84 23.02 -4.04
N ARG A 9 11.75 23.82 -5.11
CA ARG A 9 12.48 25.10 -5.27
C ARG A 9 12.40 25.99 -4.03
N ARG A 10 11.19 26.40 -3.65
CA ARG A 10 10.98 27.34 -2.53
C ARG A 10 11.50 26.79 -1.20
N ALA A 11 11.28 25.51 -0.91
CA ALA A 11 11.75 24.90 0.33
C ALA A 11 13.29 24.82 0.37
N SER A 12 13.90 24.52 -0.78
CA SER A 12 15.35 24.48 -0.91
C SER A 12 15.97 25.87 -0.73
N GLU A 13 15.39 26.90 -1.35
CA GLU A 13 15.83 28.30 -1.20
C GLU A 13 15.70 28.81 0.24
N LEU A 14 14.62 28.45 0.95
CA LEU A 14 14.39 28.87 2.33
C LEU A 14 15.37 28.25 3.35
N THR A 15 15.92 27.08 3.05
CA THR A 15 16.75 26.31 4.00
C THR A 15 18.23 26.31 3.63
N GLY A 16 18.58 26.64 2.39
CA GLY A 16 19.92 26.45 1.84
C GLY A 16 20.26 24.98 1.52
N CYS A 17 19.34 24.04 1.79
CA CYS A 17 19.51 22.62 1.51
C CYS A 17 18.87 22.25 0.15
N GLU A 18 19.29 21.14 -0.45
CA GLU A 18 18.55 20.52 -1.54
C GLU A 18 17.39 19.68 -0.99
N ILE A 19 16.15 20.13 -1.21
CA ILE A 19 14.95 19.39 -0.80
C ILE A 19 14.29 18.79 -2.03
N LEU A 20 14.21 17.47 -2.07
CA LEU A 20 13.65 16.68 -3.16
C LEU A 20 12.35 15.99 -2.72
N ALA A 21 11.38 15.90 -3.63
CA ALA A 21 10.14 15.16 -3.45
C ALA A 21 10.10 13.93 -4.37
N LYS A 22 9.90 12.76 -3.78
CA LYS A 22 9.64 11.50 -4.51
C LYS A 22 8.18 11.47 -4.95
N VAL A 23 7.93 11.58 -6.25
CA VAL A 23 6.59 11.84 -6.79
C VAL A 23 5.80 10.54 -6.96
N GLU A 24 5.34 9.97 -5.86
CA GLU A 24 4.61 8.69 -5.87
C GLU A 24 3.19 8.77 -6.49
N SER A 25 2.69 9.96 -6.82
CA SER A 25 1.40 10.13 -7.49
C SER A 25 1.41 9.72 -8.96
N VAL A 26 2.58 9.51 -9.58
CA VAL A 26 2.69 9.05 -10.97
C VAL A 26 2.69 7.52 -11.11
N ASN A 27 2.53 6.78 -10.01
CA ASN A 27 2.22 5.36 -10.11
C ASN A 27 0.84 5.16 -10.77
N PRO A 28 0.56 4.02 -11.43
CA PRO A 28 -0.68 3.81 -12.20
C PRO A 28 -1.99 3.98 -11.42
N GLY A 29 -2.02 3.57 -10.16
CA GLY A 29 -3.11 3.77 -9.21
C GLY A 29 -3.09 5.13 -8.50
N GLY A 30 -2.18 6.02 -8.91
CA GLY A 30 -2.14 7.43 -8.52
C GLY A 30 -1.51 7.70 -7.15
N SER A 31 -0.85 6.72 -6.52
CA SER A 31 -0.26 6.94 -5.20
C SER A 31 0.88 5.98 -4.82
N ILE A 32 1.51 6.27 -3.68
CA ILE A 32 2.51 5.40 -3.04
C ILE A 32 1.97 4.00 -2.69
N LYS A 33 0.66 3.84 -2.50
CA LYS A 33 0.07 2.56 -2.06
C LYS A 33 0.07 1.49 -3.14
N ASP A 34 0.37 1.84 -4.39
CA ASP A 34 0.64 0.85 -5.44
C ASP A 34 1.83 -0.04 -5.07
N ARG A 35 2.86 0.53 -4.42
CA ARG A 35 4.02 -0.24 -3.93
C ARG A 35 3.61 -1.18 -2.80
N THR A 36 2.84 -0.69 -1.84
CA THR A 36 2.27 -1.51 -0.77
C THR A 36 1.47 -2.67 -1.37
N ALA A 37 0.51 -2.39 -2.24
CA ALA A 37 -0.33 -3.41 -2.86
C ALA A 37 0.47 -4.45 -3.64
N LEU A 38 1.46 -4.00 -4.43
CA LEU A 38 2.33 -4.90 -5.19
C LEU A 38 3.20 -5.76 -4.29
N GLY A 39 3.84 -5.18 -3.27
CA GLY A 39 4.68 -5.90 -2.33
C GLY A 39 3.93 -6.96 -1.54
N LEU A 40 2.75 -6.61 -1.02
CA LEU A 40 1.88 -7.53 -0.30
C LEU A 40 1.42 -8.69 -1.20
N LEU A 41 0.95 -8.38 -2.42
CA LEU A 41 0.42 -9.39 -3.34
C LEU A 41 1.52 -10.36 -3.81
N LEU A 42 2.69 -9.84 -4.18
CA LEU A 42 3.82 -10.70 -4.58
C LEU A 42 4.28 -11.62 -3.44
N ASP A 43 4.29 -11.15 -2.18
CA ASP A 43 4.58 -12.01 -1.03
C ASP A 43 3.54 -13.12 -0.88
N ALA A 44 2.25 -12.77 -1.01
CA ALA A 44 1.15 -13.73 -0.90
C ALA A 44 1.22 -14.80 -1.99
N GLU A 45 1.47 -14.41 -3.24
CA GLU A 45 1.66 -15.33 -4.37
C GLU A 45 2.84 -16.25 -4.15
N ARG A 46 4.00 -15.70 -3.77
CA ARG A 46 5.22 -16.48 -3.49
C ARG A 46 5.02 -17.50 -2.38
N ARG A 47 4.22 -17.17 -1.37
CA ARG A 47 3.93 -18.04 -0.22
C ARG A 47 2.74 -18.98 -0.45
N GLY A 48 2.07 -18.89 -1.61
CA GLY A 48 0.89 -19.69 -1.92
C GLY A 48 -0.32 -19.37 -1.03
N LEU A 49 -0.41 -18.16 -0.48
CA LEU A 49 -1.53 -17.73 0.38
C LEU A 49 -2.80 -17.39 -0.41
N LEU A 50 -2.67 -17.22 -1.72
CA LEU A 50 -3.76 -16.87 -2.62
C LEU A 50 -3.68 -17.77 -3.85
N ARG A 51 -4.77 -18.48 -4.14
CA ARG A 51 -4.89 -19.31 -5.35
C ARG A 51 -5.40 -18.48 -6.54
N ALA A 52 -5.17 -18.97 -7.76
CA ALA A 52 -5.71 -18.36 -8.98
C ALA A 52 -7.23 -18.14 -8.88
N GLY A 53 -7.71 -16.94 -9.27
CA GLY A 53 -9.13 -16.56 -9.14
C GLY A 53 -9.59 -16.26 -7.70
N GLY A 54 -8.68 -16.31 -6.73
CA GLY A 54 -8.95 -16.04 -5.32
C GLY A 54 -9.37 -14.59 -5.04
N MET A 55 -9.76 -14.36 -3.79
CA MET A 55 -10.26 -13.09 -3.29
C MET A 55 -9.20 -12.36 -2.46
N ILE A 56 -8.84 -11.15 -2.86
CA ILE A 56 -8.09 -10.21 -2.04
C ILE A 56 -9.09 -9.48 -1.14
N VAL A 57 -8.84 -9.43 0.16
CA VAL A 57 -9.68 -8.73 1.12
C VAL A 57 -8.81 -7.71 1.88
N GLU A 58 -9.27 -6.46 1.98
CA GLU A 58 -8.56 -5.44 2.75
C GLU A 58 -9.54 -4.46 3.41
N GLY A 59 -9.18 -4.01 4.60
CA GLY A 59 -9.85 -2.90 5.26
C GLY A 59 -9.13 -1.60 4.94
N THR A 60 -9.73 -0.75 4.12
CA THR A 60 -9.11 0.52 3.73
C THR A 60 -10.10 1.51 3.16
N ALA A 61 -9.94 2.78 3.56
CA ALA A 61 -10.72 3.90 3.07
C ALA A 61 -10.14 4.58 1.82
N GLY A 62 -9.03 4.08 1.27
CA GLY A 62 -8.26 4.84 0.29
C GLY A 62 -7.34 4.01 -0.58
N ASN A 63 -6.16 4.56 -0.87
CA ASN A 63 -5.38 4.16 -2.03
C ASN A 63 -4.86 2.73 -2.02
N THR A 64 -4.73 2.08 -0.86
CA THR A 64 -4.38 0.65 -0.80
C THR A 64 -5.42 -0.21 -1.51
N GLY A 65 -6.70 0.13 -1.37
CA GLY A 65 -7.78 -0.60 -2.04
C GLY A 65 -7.72 -0.41 -3.54
N ILE A 66 -7.41 0.81 -4.01
CA ILE A 66 -7.22 1.12 -5.44
C ILE A 66 -6.07 0.27 -6.00
N GLY A 67 -4.90 0.30 -5.35
CA GLY A 67 -3.74 -0.48 -5.78
C GLY A 67 -4.01 -1.99 -5.82
N LEU A 68 -4.63 -2.53 -4.76
CA LEU A 68 -4.98 -3.96 -4.69
C LEU A 68 -6.03 -4.36 -5.72
N ALA A 69 -7.01 -3.51 -6.03
CA ALA A 69 -8.05 -3.81 -7.01
C ALA A 69 -7.52 -3.75 -8.45
N LEU A 70 -6.68 -2.76 -8.78
CA LEU A 70 -6.05 -2.67 -10.09
C LEU A 70 -5.09 -3.85 -10.34
N LEU A 71 -4.25 -4.19 -9.35
CA LEU A 71 -3.33 -5.32 -9.44
C LEU A 71 -4.04 -6.68 -9.35
N GLY A 72 -5.11 -6.77 -8.56
CA GLY A 72 -5.95 -7.95 -8.47
C GLY A 72 -6.58 -8.26 -9.82
N SER A 73 -7.26 -7.28 -10.40
CA SER A 73 -7.89 -7.40 -11.72
C SER A 73 -6.90 -7.79 -12.81
N SER A 74 -5.71 -7.19 -12.85
CA SER A 74 -4.69 -7.51 -13.87
C SER A 74 -4.08 -8.91 -13.71
N ARG A 75 -4.19 -9.51 -12.53
CA ARG A 75 -3.71 -10.88 -12.23
C ARG A 75 -4.83 -11.92 -12.14
N GLY A 76 -6.08 -11.54 -12.42
CA GLY A 76 -7.23 -12.44 -12.36
C GLY A 76 -7.76 -12.73 -10.95
N TYR A 77 -7.44 -11.91 -9.96
CA TYR A 77 -8.05 -11.96 -8.64
C TYR A 77 -9.25 -11.02 -8.56
N ARG A 78 -10.15 -11.31 -7.61
CA ARG A 78 -11.23 -10.40 -7.20
C ARG A 78 -10.83 -9.67 -5.94
N THR A 79 -11.40 -8.49 -5.69
CA THR A 79 -11.04 -7.68 -4.52
C THR A 79 -12.28 -7.19 -3.78
N ILE A 80 -12.33 -7.43 -2.46
CA ILE A 80 -13.32 -6.86 -1.54
C ILE A 80 -12.62 -5.83 -0.65
N ILE A 81 -13.19 -4.64 -0.56
CA ILE A 81 -12.72 -3.55 0.29
C ILE A 81 -13.78 -3.22 1.33
N THR A 82 -13.46 -3.39 2.61
CA THR A 82 -14.29 -2.84 3.69
C THR A 82 -13.83 -1.42 4.00
N MET A 83 -14.76 -0.46 4.04
CA MET A 83 -14.44 0.93 4.32
C MET A 83 -15.51 1.64 5.16
N PRO A 84 -15.16 2.63 6.00
CA PRO A 84 -16.13 3.42 6.74
C PRO A 84 -17.10 4.16 5.80
N GLN A 85 -18.40 4.12 6.11
CA GLN A 85 -19.46 4.82 5.36
C GLN A 85 -19.35 6.36 5.40
N THR A 86 -18.48 6.91 6.25
CA THR A 86 -18.22 8.34 6.37
C THR A 86 -17.26 8.89 5.31
N GLN A 87 -16.70 8.04 4.45
CA GLN A 87 -15.85 8.48 3.35
C GLN A 87 -16.66 9.23 2.28
N SER A 88 -15.98 10.13 1.55
CA SER A 88 -16.63 10.90 0.50
C SER A 88 -17.11 9.99 -0.65
N ARG A 89 -18.15 10.41 -1.37
CA ARG A 89 -18.70 9.65 -2.50
C ARG A 89 -17.66 9.45 -3.59
N GLU A 90 -16.85 10.47 -3.86
CA GLU A 90 -15.79 10.43 -4.87
C GLU A 90 -14.77 9.32 -4.59
N LYS A 91 -14.44 9.05 -3.32
CA LYS A 91 -13.54 7.96 -2.94
C LYS A 91 -14.18 6.59 -3.12
N ILE A 92 -15.46 6.46 -2.74
CA ILE A 92 -16.22 5.22 -2.90
C ILE A 92 -16.34 4.87 -4.38
N ASP A 93 -16.69 5.86 -5.21
CA ASP A 93 -16.86 5.68 -6.65
C ASP A 93 -15.53 5.41 -7.34
N ALA A 94 -14.45 6.11 -6.95
CA ALA A 94 -13.11 5.82 -7.45
C ALA A 94 -12.69 4.37 -7.19
N LEU A 95 -12.98 3.82 -6.00
CA LEU A 95 -12.73 2.40 -5.71
C LEU A 95 -13.61 1.47 -6.55
N ARG A 96 -14.90 1.76 -6.71
CA ARG A 96 -15.80 0.92 -7.50
C ARG A 96 -15.38 0.85 -8.98
N VAL A 97 -14.89 1.95 -9.55
CA VAL A 97 -14.39 1.99 -10.93
C VAL A 97 -13.20 1.05 -11.14
N THR A 98 -12.43 0.74 -10.10
CA THR A 98 -11.35 -0.26 -10.18
C THR A 98 -11.83 -1.72 -10.23
N GLY A 99 -13.14 -1.97 -10.11
CA GLY A 99 -13.71 -3.32 -10.06
C GLY A 99 -13.79 -3.95 -8.66
N ALA A 100 -13.50 -3.18 -7.61
CA ALA A 100 -13.60 -3.66 -6.23
C ALA A 100 -15.07 -3.80 -5.76
N ASP A 101 -15.38 -4.88 -5.04
CA ASP A 101 -16.59 -4.98 -4.21
C ASP A 101 -16.39 -4.15 -2.94
N VAL A 102 -17.03 -2.97 -2.90
CA VAL A 102 -16.88 -2.01 -1.80
C VAL A 102 -17.99 -2.20 -0.78
N ARG A 103 -17.62 -2.65 0.43
CA ARG A 103 -18.51 -2.87 1.57
C ARG A 103 -18.39 -1.74 2.58
N LEU A 104 -19.43 -0.92 2.66
CA LEU A 104 -19.50 0.19 3.61
C LEU A 104 -19.87 -0.34 5.00
N VAL A 105 -19.14 0.12 6.02
CA VAL A 105 -19.37 -0.25 7.42
C VAL A 105 -19.43 0.99 8.32
N PRO A 106 -20.08 0.93 9.50
CA PRO A 106 -20.04 2.03 10.45
C PRO A 106 -18.62 2.44 10.85
N ALA A 107 -18.40 3.74 11.04
CA ALA A 107 -17.13 4.24 11.55
C ALA A 107 -17.05 4.04 13.07
N VAL A 108 -16.12 3.20 13.52
CA VAL A 108 -15.87 2.93 14.95
C VAL A 108 -14.37 3.00 15.24
N PRO A 109 -13.95 3.22 16.50
CA PRO A 109 -12.53 3.16 16.89
C PRO A 109 -11.93 1.76 16.68
N TYR A 110 -10.61 1.68 16.52
CA TYR A 110 -9.90 0.41 16.29
C TYR A 110 -10.12 -0.64 17.38
N ALA A 111 -10.30 -0.22 18.64
CA ALA A 111 -10.58 -1.13 19.75
C ALA A 111 -11.93 -1.85 19.64
N ASN A 112 -12.87 -1.30 18.84
CA ASN A 112 -14.15 -1.93 18.60
C ASN A 112 -13.97 -3.06 17.55
N PRO A 113 -14.41 -4.30 17.82
CA PRO A 113 -14.37 -5.41 16.86
C PRO A 113 -15.04 -5.10 15.52
N GLU A 114 -15.96 -4.15 15.45
CA GLU A 114 -16.65 -3.73 14.23
C GLU A 114 -15.83 -2.74 13.38
N HIS A 115 -14.58 -2.45 13.75
CA HIS A 115 -13.69 -1.67 12.90
C HIS A 115 -13.47 -2.34 11.54
N TYR A 116 -13.46 -1.56 10.46
CA TYR A 116 -13.42 -2.06 9.08
C TYR A 116 -12.28 -3.07 8.82
N ALA A 117 -11.09 -2.86 9.39
CA ALA A 117 -9.95 -3.78 9.28
C ALA A 117 -10.23 -5.14 9.94
N HIS A 118 -10.90 -5.16 11.09
CA HIS A 118 -11.29 -6.40 11.77
C HIS A 118 -12.38 -7.14 10.99
N GLN A 119 -13.33 -6.41 10.42
CA GLN A 119 -14.35 -7.00 9.55
C GLN A 119 -13.74 -7.61 8.29
N ALA A 120 -12.76 -6.95 7.65
CA ALA A 120 -12.04 -7.50 6.49
C ALA A 120 -11.33 -8.82 6.83
N ARG A 121 -10.61 -8.86 7.96
CA ARG A 121 -9.96 -10.07 8.46
C ARG A 121 -10.96 -11.21 8.67
N ARG A 122 -12.03 -10.96 9.45
CA ARG A 122 -13.06 -11.97 9.72
C ARG A 122 -13.72 -12.48 8.44
N LEU A 123 -13.93 -11.60 7.46
CA LEU A 123 -14.49 -11.99 6.17
C LEU A 123 -13.57 -12.96 5.44
N ALA A 124 -12.27 -12.67 5.35
CA ALA A 124 -11.31 -13.56 4.73
C ALA A 124 -11.20 -14.90 5.49
N GLU A 125 -11.20 -14.88 6.82
CA GLU A 125 -11.19 -16.08 7.66
C GLU A 125 -12.44 -16.94 7.42
N ALA A 126 -13.63 -16.34 7.37
CA ALA A 126 -14.88 -17.05 7.09
C ALA A 126 -14.88 -17.69 5.69
N MET A 127 -14.43 -16.96 4.65
CA MET A 127 -14.31 -17.51 3.30
C MET A 127 -13.35 -18.71 3.25
N ASN A 128 -12.24 -18.65 4.02
CA ASN A 128 -11.30 -19.76 4.10
C ASN A 128 -11.78 -20.93 4.95
N ALA A 129 -12.69 -20.71 5.90
CA ALA A 129 -13.32 -21.79 6.66
C ALA A 129 -14.24 -22.64 5.77
N ASP A 130 -14.94 -21.99 4.83
CA ASP A 130 -15.80 -22.67 3.85
C ASP A 130 -15.00 -23.27 2.68
N ASP A 131 -14.00 -22.54 2.17
CA ASP A 131 -13.18 -22.92 1.02
C ASP A 131 -11.72 -22.46 1.23
N PRO A 132 -10.85 -23.33 1.76
CA PRO A 132 -9.47 -22.96 2.10
C PRO A 132 -8.66 -22.40 0.93
N GLY A 133 -7.97 -21.28 1.17
CA GLY A 133 -7.18 -20.56 0.17
C GLY A 133 -8.01 -19.72 -0.80
N SER A 134 -9.33 -19.63 -0.61
CA SER A 134 -10.22 -18.83 -1.45
C SER A 134 -10.07 -17.32 -1.23
N ALA A 135 -9.57 -16.90 -0.07
CA ALA A 135 -9.40 -15.49 0.27
C ALA A 135 -8.07 -15.20 0.99
N TRP A 136 -7.54 -14.00 0.81
CA TRP A 136 -6.35 -13.52 1.50
C TRP A 136 -6.59 -12.12 2.05
N PHE A 137 -6.40 -11.96 3.36
CA PHE A 137 -6.42 -10.66 4.01
C PHE A 137 -5.05 -9.97 3.85
N ALA A 138 -5.01 -8.88 3.10
CA ALA A 138 -3.76 -8.22 2.74
C ALA A 138 -3.02 -7.63 3.95
N ASN A 139 -3.77 -7.12 4.93
CA ASN A 139 -3.29 -6.66 6.24
C ASN A 139 -2.19 -5.60 6.15
N GLN A 140 -2.42 -4.51 5.41
CA GLN A 140 -1.40 -3.48 5.16
C GLN A 140 -0.71 -2.88 6.39
N PHE A 141 -1.33 -2.96 7.57
CA PHE A 141 -0.83 -2.38 8.82
C PHE A 141 0.23 -3.27 9.47
N ASP A 142 -0.02 -4.58 9.56
CA ASP A 142 0.87 -5.51 10.26
C ASP A 142 1.69 -6.41 9.32
N ASN A 143 1.35 -6.46 8.03
CA ASN A 143 2.09 -7.26 7.05
C ASN A 143 3.41 -6.58 6.66
N THR A 144 4.53 -7.15 7.12
CA THR A 144 5.88 -6.59 6.93
C THR A 144 6.33 -6.54 5.48
N ALA A 145 5.71 -7.32 4.58
CA ALA A 145 6.00 -7.23 3.15
C ALA A 145 5.76 -5.82 2.59
N ASN A 146 4.90 -5.01 3.22
CA ASN A 146 4.76 -3.59 2.91
C ASN A 146 6.08 -2.82 3.11
N ARG A 147 6.67 -2.93 4.30
CA ARG A 147 7.94 -2.31 4.65
C ARG A 147 9.07 -2.87 3.79
N ASP A 148 9.15 -4.18 3.70
CA ASP A 148 10.25 -4.87 3.02
C ASP A 148 10.27 -4.51 1.51
N PHE A 149 9.11 -4.28 0.91
CA PHE A 149 9.01 -3.82 -0.48
C PHE A 149 9.44 -2.36 -0.67
N HIS A 150 9.11 -1.45 0.25
CA HIS A 150 9.64 -0.08 0.23
C HIS A 150 11.15 -0.04 0.41
N GLU A 151 11.66 -0.92 1.27
CA GLU A 151 13.08 -1.09 1.53
C GLU A 151 13.83 -1.53 0.27
N ALA A 152 13.32 -2.58 -0.39
CA ALA A 152 13.90 -3.12 -1.62
C ALA A 152 13.65 -2.28 -2.88
N THR A 153 12.76 -1.28 -2.84
CA THR A 153 12.43 -0.46 -4.01
C THR A 153 12.60 1.03 -3.74
N THR A 154 11.69 1.66 -2.98
CA THR A 154 11.71 3.11 -2.71
C THR A 154 13.05 3.57 -2.14
N GLY A 155 13.63 2.82 -1.20
CA GLY A 155 14.94 3.13 -0.62
C GLY A 155 16.06 3.09 -1.67
N VAL A 156 16.13 2.01 -2.46
CA VAL A 156 17.11 1.83 -3.54
C VAL A 156 16.98 2.93 -4.59
N GLU A 157 15.76 3.22 -5.05
CA GLU A 157 15.52 4.25 -6.06
C GLU A 157 15.96 5.63 -5.58
N ILE A 158 15.70 5.99 -4.32
CA ILE A 158 16.13 7.28 -3.76
C ILE A 158 17.66 7.34 -3.68
N TRP A 159 18.30 6.26 -3.24
CA TRP A 159 19.76 6.17 -3.15
C TRP A 159 20.42 6.36 -4.53
N GLU A 160 19.95 5.62 -5.53
CA GLU A 160 20.45 5.71 -6.91
C GLU A 160 20.22 7.10 -7.51
N GLN A 161 19.01 7.65 -7.37
CA GLN A 161 18.65 8.94 -7.95
C GLN A 161 19.37 10.13 -7.29
N THR A 162 19.83 9.97 -6.05
CA THR A 162 20.67 10.97 -5.36
C THR A 162 22.16 10.70 -5.51
N ALA A 163 22.54 9.65 -6.27
CA ALA A 163 23.92 9.18 -6.40
C ALA A 163 24.62 8.99 -5.04
N GLY A 164 23.88 8.46 -4.07
CA GLY A 164 24.37 8.21 -2.71
C GLY A 164 24.57 9.45 -1.83
N ARG A 165 24.09 10.63 -2.26
CA ARG A 165 24.30 11.91 -1.54
C ARG A 165 23.15 12.33 -0.63
N ILE A 166 22.19 11.45 -0.34
CA ILE A 166 21.06 11.77 0.55
C ILE A 166 21.51 11.85 2.01
N ASP A 167 21.29 13.00 2.64
CA ASP A 167 21.63 13.22 4.06
C ASP A 167 20.47 12.88 5.01
N GLY A 168 19.23 13.01 4.54
CA GLY A 168 18.04 12.84 5.37
C GLY A 168 16.79 12.48 4.57
N PHE A 169 15.88 11.75 5.21
CA PHE A 169 14.59 11.36 4.64
C PHE A 169 13.47 11.66 5.63
N VAL A 170 12.35 12.18 5.15
CA VAL A 170 11.17 12.49 5.96
C VAL A 170 9.90 12.04 5.24
N CYS A 171 8.98 11.42 5.99
CA CYS A 171 7.63 11.13 5.50
C CYS A 171 6.63 11.11 6.66
N ALA A 172 5.35 11.33 6.37
CA ALA A 172 4.27 11.06 7.32
C ALA A 172 4.04 9.55 7.46
N THR A 173 3.45 9.13 8.58
CA THR A 173 3.17 7.72 8.87
C THR A 173 1.67 7.42 8.85
N GLY A 174 1.29 6.41 8.08
CA GLY A 174 -0.02 5.74 8.17
C GLY A 174 0.19 4.32 8.71
N THR A 175 0.59 3.40 7.83
CA THR A 175 1.04 2.03 8.21
C THR A 175 2.49 2.00 8.70
N GLY A 176 3.19 3.13 8.75
CA GLY A 176 4.61 3.24 9.14
C GLY A 176 5.63 2.65 8.14
N SER A 177 5.18 1.96 7.09
CA SER A 177 6.06 1.16 6.21
C SER A 177 6.81 1.96 5.13
N SER A 178 6.44 3.22 4.88
CA SER A 178 7.08 4.06 3.85
C SER A 178 8.41 4.67 4.32
N LEU A 179 8.84 4.41 5.55
CA LEU A 179 10.15 4.78 6.09
C LEU A 179 11.18 3.73 5.67
N PRO A 180 12.10 4.03 4.74
CA PRO A 180 13.19 3.13 4.42
C PRO A 180 14.12 3.01 5.64
N ARG A 181 14.60 1.79 5.95
CA ARG A 181 15.62 1.61 6.98
C ARG A 181 16.97 2.14 6.49
N ARG A 182 17.70 2.81 7.39
CA ARG A 182 19.05 3.36 7.15
C ARG A 182 20.07 2.33 6.64
N ASN A 183 19.82 1.03 6.74
CA ASN A 183 20.81 -0.02 6.45
C ASN A 183 20.54 -0.87 5.19
N ALA A 184 19.47 -0.62 4.44
CA ALA A 184 19.02 -1.60 3.45
C ALA A 184 19.29 -1.26 1.98
N GLY A 185 19.65 -0.02 1.69
CA GLY A 185 20.22 0.40 0.41
C GLY A 185 21.43 1.32 0.55
N LEU A 186 21.81 1.67 1.79
CA LEU A 186 22.82 2.68 2.12
C LEU A 186 24.21 2.09 2.44
N ASN A 187 24.28 0.82 2.87
CA ASN A 187 25.55 0.12 3.17
C ASN A 187 25.71 -1.21 2.44
N SER A 188 24.71 -1.70 1.70
CA SER A 188 24.78 -2.99 0.98
C SER A 188 25.46 -2.90 -0.40
N LEU A 189 25.96 -1.73 -0.78
CA LEU A 189 26.65 -1.44 -2.04
C LEU A 189 28.08 -0.91 -1.83
N ALA A 190 28.67 -1.16 -0.66
CA ALA A 190 30.08 -0.91 -0.37
C ALA A 190 30.87 -2.22 -0.28
#